data_AF-A0A954NS96-F1
#
_entry.id   AF-A0A954NS96-F1
#
_cell.length_a   1.000
_cell.length_b   1.000
_cell.length_c   1.000
_cell.angle_alpha   90.00
_cell.angle_beta   90.00
_cell.angle_gamma   90.00
#
_symmetry.space_group_name_H-M   'P 1'
#
loop_
_entity.id
_entity.type
_entity.pdbx_description
1 polymer ?
#
loop_
_entity_poly.entity_id
_entity_poly.type
_entity_poly.pdbx_seq_one_letter_code
_entity_poly.pdbx_strand_id
1 'polypeptide(L)'
;MLSLRKPDAERLQLFLAEQAKLDFTYKAVGATATTPPSGFVVDHTRINLGEGESVYLAAKAAMERWKQFQLGWVDTFPPELPIEPRNVVAVMGYAAGFWWSNACRIVHVIDEPGPVERFGFAYGTLPGHVECGEERFLVEWDHKSNGVWYDILAFSKPNHPLSRLGYPFVRRLQKRFGRDSASAMIRAIDRR
;
A
#
# COMPACT_ATOMS: atom_id res chain seq x y z
N MET A 1 13.39 -4.84 -8.18
CA MET A 1 14.78 -5.31 -7.89
C MET A 1 14.72 -6.59 -7.07
N LEU A 2 15.48 -7.65 -7.37
CA LEU A 2 15.51 -8.95 -6.62
C LEU A 2 16.91 -9.17 -6.02
N SER A 3 17.02 -9.69 -4.80
CA SER A 3 18.28 -9.87 -4.06
C SER A 3 18.20 -10.99 -3.01
N LEU A 4 19.33 -11.58 -2.63
CA LEU A 4 19.44 -12.53 -1.51
C LEU A 4 19.54 -11.85 -0.14
N ARG A 5 19.88 -10.56 -0.12
CA ARG A 5 19.99 -9.73 1.10
C ARG A 5 19.03 -8.55 1.01
N LYS A 6 18.55 -8.07 2.17
CA LYS A 6 17.76 -6.84 2.22
C LYS A 6 18.58 -5.72 1.55
N PRO A 7 18.04 -5.03 0.54
CA PRO A 7 18.73 -3.90 -0.08
C PRO A 7 19.04 -2.83 0.97
N ASP A 8 20.25 -2.27 0.89
CA ASP A 8 20.63 -1.13 1.72
C ASP A 8 19.98 0.17 1.22
N ALA A 9 20.07 1.22 2.04
CA ALA A 9 19.44 2.51 1.77
C ALA A 9 19.97 3.17 0.49
N GLU A 10 21.28 3.07 0.23
CA GLU A 10 21.91 3.66 -0.96
C GLU A 10 21.36 3.04 -2.25
N ARG A 11 21.28 1.71 -2.31
CA ARG A 11 20.69 0.99 -3.45
C ARG A 11 19.22 1.34 -3.64
N LEU A 12 18.46 1.48 -2.56
CA LEU A 12 17.05 1.85 -2.63
C LEU A 12 16.89 3.29 -3.11
N GLN A 13 17.72 4.23 -2.67
CA GLN A 13 17.71 5.61 -3.13
C GLN A 13 18.00 5.70 -4.63
N LEU A 14 19.04 5.01 -5.12
CA LEU A 14 19.35 4.96 -6.55
C LEU A 14 18.21 4.33 -7.35
N PHE A 15 17.65 3.22 -6.86
CA PHE A 15 16.50 2.59 -7.48
C PHE A 15 15.31 3.54 -7.59
N LEU A 16 14.97 4.26 -6.51
CA LEU A 16 13.85 5.20 -6.51
C LEU A 16 14.11 6.42 -7.39
N ALA A 17 15.33 6.94 -7.43
CA ALA A 17 15.71 8.06 -8.30
C ALA A 17 15.53 7.72 -9.78
N GLU A 18 15.85 6.49 -10.19
CA GLU A 18 15.61 6.02 -11.56
C GLU A 18 14.11 5.83 -11.83
N GLN A 19 13.37 5.23 -10.90
CA GLN A 19 11.94 5.00 -11.04
C GLN A 19 11.14 6.31 -11.07
N ALA A 20 11.59 7.34 -10.35
CA ALA A 20 10.95 8.64 -10.31
C ALA A 20 10.85 9.34 -11.68
N LYS A 21 11.71 8.98 -12.64
CA LYS A 21 11.73 9.52 -14.00
C LYS A 21 10.74 8.82 -14.95
N LEU A 22 10.15 7.70 -14.53
CA LEU A 22 9.35 6.84 -15.38
C LEU A 22 7.84 7.05 -15.16
N ASP A 23 7.05 6.68 -16.16
CA ASP A 23 5.59 6.69 -16.07
C ASP A 23 5.04 5.47 -15.31
N PHE A 24 3.77 5.54 -14.94
CA PHE A 24 3.04 4.39 -14.36
C PHE A 24 2.96 3.24 -15.36
N THR A 25 2.94 2.00 -14.87
CA THR A 25 2.84 0.80 -15.71
C THR A 25 1.41 0.47 -16.17
N TYR A 26 0.43 1.33 -15.84
CA TYR A 26 -0.99 1.17 -16.16
C TYR A 26 -1.60 2.52 -16.54
N LYS A 27 -2.70 2.48 -17.31
CA LYS A 27 -3.34 3.70 -17.86
C LYS A 27 -4.42 4.29 -16.95
N ALA A 28 -5.11 3.46 -16.18
CA ALA A 28 -6.27 3.86 -15.38
C ALA A 28 -5.86 4.46 -14.01
N VAL A 29 -4.98 5.47 -14.03
CA VAL A 29 -4.47 6.14 -12.83
C VAL A 29 -5.63 6.84 -12.10
N GLY A 30 -5.73 6.62 -10.79
CA GLY A 30 -6.80 7.14 -9.92
C GLY A 30 -8.07 6.26 -9.89
N ALA A 31 -8.08 5.09 -10.55
CA ALA A 31 -9.29 4.27 -10.62
C ALA A 31 -9.70 3.63 -9.27
N THR A 32 -8.82 3.61 -8.25
CA THR A 32 -9.20 3.21 -6.88
C THR A 32 -10.12 4.21 -6.17
N ALA A 33 -10.23 5.45 -6.69
CA ALA A 33 -11.20 6.45 -6.24
C ALA A 33 -12.56 6.34 -6.98
N THR A 34 -12.63 5.53 -8.03
CA THR A 34 -13.85 5.35 -8.84
C THR A 34 -14.15 3.87 -9.03
N THR A 35 -14.04 3.35 -10.25
CA THR A 35 -14.32 1.94 -10.58
C THR A 35 -13.04 1.29 -11.10
N PRO A 36 -12.57 0.20 -10.46
CA PRO A 36 -11.45 -0.57 -10.97
C PRO A 36 -11.67 -1.02 -12.43
N PRO A 37 -10.65 -0.87 -13.30
CA PRO A 37 -10.78 -1.21 -14.73
C PRO A 37 -10.94 -2.72 -14.95
N SER A 38 -11.62 -3.09 -16.04
CA SER A 38 -11.73 -4.49 -16.46
C SER A 38 -10.35 -5.08 -16.82
N GLY A 39 -10.20 -6.40 -16.65
CA GLY A 39 -8.95 -7.11 -16.96
C GLY A 39 -7.89 -7.05 -15.85
N PHE A 40 -8.21 -6.44 -14.70
CA PHE A 40 -7.41 -6.49 -13.48
C PHE A 40 -8.09 -7.37 -12.43
N VAL A 41 -7.29 -7.96 -11.55
CA VAL A 41 -7.81 -8.64 -10.36
C VAL A 41 -7.95 -7.63 -9.25
N VAL A 42 -9.13 -7.60 -8.64
CA VAL A 42 -9.45 -6.69 -7.54
C VAL A 42 -9.31 -7.41 -6.21
N ASP A 43 -8.59 -6.80 -5.29
CA ASP A 43 -8.48 -7.22 -3.90
C ASP A 43 -9.03 -6.13 -3.00
N HIS A 44 -9.89 -6.54 -2.06
CA HIS A 44 -10.47 -5.65 -1.07
C HIS A 44 -10.31 -6.27 0.31
N THR A 45 -9.75 -5.51 1.24
CA THR A 45 -9.65 -5.87 2.66
C THR A 45 -10.23 -4.72 3.46
N ARG A 46 -11.19 -5.01 4.34
CA ARG A 46 -11.78 -4.01 5.23
C ARG A 46 -11.98 -4.59 6.61
N ILE A 47 -11.56 -3.87 7.64
CA ILE A 47 -11.73 -4.25 9.04
C ILE A 47 -12.24 -3.07 9.88
N ASN A 48 -13.00 -3.38 10.92
CA ASN A 48 -13.36 -2.42 11.96
C ASN A 48 -12.16 -2.28 12.93
N LEU A 49 -11.74 -1.05 13.19
CA LEU A 49 -10.66 -0.72 14.11
C LEU A 49 -11.16 -0.37 15.52
N GLY A 50 -12.46 -0.11 15.69
CA GLY A 50 -13.06 0.35 16.93
C GLY A 50 -13.96 1.55 16.66
N GLU A 51 -14.10 2.41 17.67
CA GLU A 51 -15.06 3.51 17.63
C GLU A 51 -14.46 4.83 18.11
N GLY A 52 -14.92 5.93 17.51
CA GLY A 52 -14.65 7.28 17.97
C GLY A 52 -13.35 7.93 17.49
N GLU A 53 -13.28 9.22 17.75
CA GLU A 53 -12.21 10.13 17.34
C GLU A 53 -10.83 9.63 17.77
N SER A 54 -10.71 9.11 18.99
CA SER A 54 -9.41 8.68 19.52
C SER A 54 -8.83 7.53 18.67
N VAL A 55 -9.64 6.56 18.26
CA VAL A 55 -9.25 5.46 17.39
C VAL A 55 -8.94 5.97 15.99
N TYR A 56 -9.75 6.88 15.45
CA TYR A 56 -9.52 7.50 14.15
C TYR A 56 -8.17 8.23 14.07
N LEU A 57 -7.89 9.10 15.05
CA LEU A 57 -6.61 9.82 15.13
C LEU A 57 -5.42 8.87 15.31
N ALA A 58 -5.62 7.75 16.03
CA ALA A 58 -4.59 6.72 16.18
C ALA A 58 -4.26 6.06 14.83
N ALA A 59 -5.31 5.70 14.09
CA ALA A 59 -5.22 5.04 12.81
C ALA A 59 -4.63 5.96 11.73
N LYS A 60 -5.07 7.23 11.68
CA LYS A 60 -4.47 8.27 10.82
C LYS A 60 -2.97 8.39 11.07
N ALA A 61 -2.57 8.57 12.33
CA ALA A 61 -1.16 8.71 12.69
C ALA A 61 -0.33 7.42 12.50
N ALA A 62 -0.96 6.24 12.55
CA ALA A 62 -0.32 4.97 12.20
C ALA A 62 -0.08 4.86 10.69
N MET A 63 -1.05 5.28 9.88
CA MET A 63 -0.94 5.29 8.43
C MET A 63 0.15 6.25 7.94
N GLU A 64 0.20 7.47 8.47
CA GLU A 64 1.24 8.48 8.20
C GLU A 64 2.66 7.96 8.51
N ARG A 65 2.77 7.08 9.50
CA ARG A 65 4.03 6.42 9.90
C ARG A 65 4.26 5.07 9.22
N TRP A 66 3.53 4.79 8.15
CA TRP A 66 3.67 3.58 7.34
C TRP A 66 3.51 2.26 8.11
N LYS A 67 2.78 2.25 9.23
CA LYS A 67 2.61 1.05 10.09
C LYS A 67 1.99 -0.12 9.36
N GLN A 68 1.13 0.15 8.38
CA GLN A 68 0.50 -0.82 7.50
C GLN A 68 1.48 -1.62 6.63
N PHE A 69 2.73 -1.17 6.49
CA PHE A 69 3.80 -1.90 5.80
C PHE A 69 4.85 -2.52 6.72
N GLN A 70 4.82 -2.27 8.02
CA GLN A 70 5.82 -2.79 8.98
C GLN A 70 5.45 -4.21 9.45
N LEU A 71 5.54 -5.19 8.53
CA LEU A 71 4.99 -6.54 8.71
C LEU A 71 6.04 -7.61 9.04
N GLY A 72 7.30 -7.23 9.18
CA GLY A 72 8.45 -8.13 9.37
C GLY A 72 8.91 -8.86 8.10
N TRP A 73 7.99 -9.10 7.16
CA TRP A 73 8.28 -9.60 5.81
C TRP A 73 7.98 -8.57 4.71
N VAL A 74 7.33 -7.47 5.06
CA VAL A 74 7.17 -6.27 4.24
C VAL A 74 7.73 -5.09 5.02
N ASP A 75 8.26 -4.10 4.30
CA ASP A 75 8.72 -2.84 4.84
C ASP A 75 8.68 -1.75 3.75
N THR A 76 8.73 -0.47 4.14
CA THR A 76 8.75 0.67 3.20
C THR A 76 10.03 1.48 3.31
N PHE A 77 10.39 2.14 2.21
CA PHE A 77 11.52 3.07 2.16
C PHE A 77 11.22 4.26 1.23
N PRO A 78 11.58 5.49 1.61
CA PRO A 78 12.09 5.89 2.93
C PRO A 78 11.00 5.80 4.01
N PRO A 79 11.32 5.39 5.25
CA PRO A 79 10.32 5.14 6.30
C PRO A 79 9.66 6.42 6.85
N GLU A 80 10.28 7.58 6.62
CA GLU A 80 9.82 8.89 7.10
C GLU A 80 9.32 9.78 5.97
N LEU A 81 9.23 9.25 4.74
CA LEU A 81 8.78 10.05 3.61
C LEU A 81 7.31 10.44 3.82
N PRO A 82 6.96 11.74 3.72
CA PRO A 82 5.57 12.18 3.78
C PRO A 82 4.71 11.54 2.69
N ILE A 83 3.46 11.28 3.02
CA ILE A 83 2.47 10.79 2.06
C ILE A 83 1.97 12.00 1.26
N GLU A 84 2.64 12.28 0.15
CA GLU A 84 2.31 13.42 -0.73
C GLU A 84 2.29 12.97 -2.19
N PRO A 85 1.43 13.55 -3.05
CA PRO A 85 1.40 13.20 -4.46
C PRO A 85 2.78 13.32 -5.10
N ARG A 86 3.09 12.40 -6.03
CA ARG A 86 4.37 12.29 -6.75
C ARG A 86 5.54 11.75 -5.95
N ASN A 87 5.47 11.67 -4.61
CA ASN A 87 6.49 10.97 -3.83
C ASN A 87 6.60 9.50 -4.27
N VAL A 88 7.82 8.99 -4.33
CA VAL A 88 8.12 7.63 -4.78
C VAL A 88 8.69 6.83 -3.63
N VAL A 89 8.08 5.69 -3.36
CA VAL A 89 8.43 4.78 -2.27
C VAL A 89 8.79 3.41 -2.81
N ALA A 90 9.66 2.71 -2.09
CA ALA A 90 9.92 1.29 -2.29
C ALA A 90 9.13 0.50 -1.25
N VAL A 91 8.26 -0.40 -1.70
CA VAL A 91 7.71 -1.48 -0.87
C VAL A 91 8.62 -2.69 -1.03
N MET A 92 9.29 -3.09 0.04
CA MET A 92 10.19 -4.24 0.07
C MET A 92 9.45 -5.45 0.61
N GLY A 93 9.63 -6.61 -0.01
CA GLY A 93 9.10 -7.87 0.47
C GLY A 93 10.20 -8.92 0.63
N TYR A 94 9.99 -9.85 1.56
CA TYR A 94 10.84 -11.01 1.79
C TYR A 94 10.00 -12.29 1.86
N ALA A 95 10.35 -13.26 1.02
CA ALA A 95 9.73 -14.58 1.02
C ALA A 95 10.63 -15.59 0.31
N ALA A 96 10.56 -16.85 0.73
CA ALA A 96 11.30 -17.96 0.13
C ALA A 96 12.82 -17.71 -0.03
N GLY A 97 13.43 -16.96 0.90
CA GLY A 97 14.86 -16.65 0.88
C GLY A 97 15.27 -15.47 0.00
N PHE A 98 14.32 -14.79 -0.66
CA PHE A 98 14.59 -13.66 -1.55
C PHE A 98 13.92 -12.38 -1.06
N TRP A 99 14.65 -11.29 -1.22
CA TRP A 99 14.17 -9.92 -1.09
C TRP A 99 13.81 -9.35 -2.46
N TRP A 100 12.71 -8.62 -2.54
CA TRP A 100 12.42 -7.77 -3.69
C TRP A 100 12.00 -6.37 -3.27
N SER A 101 12.20 -5.41 -4.17
CA SER A 101 11.72 -4.03 -4.02
C SER A 101 10.82 -3.67 -5.19
N ASN A 102 9.66 -3.13 -4.85
CA ASN A 102 8.64 -2.64 -5.74
C ASN A 102 8.58 -1.11 -5.63
N ALA A 103 8.72 -0.41 -6.76
CA ALA A 103 8.60 1.05 -6.77
C ALA A 103 7.15 1.47 -7.00
N CYS A 104 6.67 2.36 -6.15
CA CYS A 104 5.33 2.92 -6.21
C CYS A 104 5.41 4.44 -6.14
N ARG A 105 4.53 5.15 -6.86
CA ARG A 105 4.39 6.60 -6.75
C ARG A 105 3.02 6.94 -6.20
N ILE A 106 2.97 7.84 -5.22
CA ILE A 106 1.72 8.34 -4.66
C ILE A 106 0.95 9.09 -5.76
N VAL A 107 -0.28 8.65 -6.00
CA VAL A 107 -1.18 9.19 -7.03
C VAL A 107 -1.98 10.34 -6.46
N HIS A 108 -2.63 10.12 -5.31
CA HIS A 108 -3.42 11.11 -4.62
C HIS A 108 -3.45 10.82 -3.12
N VAL A 109 -3.75 11.86 -2.34
CA VAL A 109 -3.98 11.82 -0.90
C VAL A 109 -5.46 12.13 -0.67
N ILE A 110 -6.05 11.47 0.31
CA ILE A 110 -7.43 11.64 0.75
C ILE A 110 -7.35 12.28 2.13
N ASP A 111 -7.91 13.47 2.28
CA ASP A 111 -8.09 14.15 3.57
C ASP A 111 -9.42 14.90 3.49
N GLU A 112 -10.49 14.17 3.76
CA GLU A 112 -11.87 14.61 3.55
C GLU A 112 -12.58 14.70 4.90
N PRO A 113 -12.75 15.90 5.47
CA PRO A 113 -13.62 16.09 6.62
C PRO A 113 -15.09 15.99 6.21
N GLY A 114 -15.95 15.49 7.10
CA GLY A 114 -17.38 15.41 6.82
C GLY A 114 -18.15 14.48 7.75
N PRO A 115 -19.37 14.04 7.34
CA PRO A 115 -20.15 13.04 8.08
C PRO A 115 -19.43 11.70 8.22
N VAL A 116 -18.57 11.39 7.24
CA VAL A 116 -17.57 10.34 7.31
C VAL A 116 -16.22 11.01 7.12
N GLU A 117 -15.42 11.10 8.17
CA GLU A 117 -14.07 11.62 8.09
C GLU A 117 -13.17 10.59 7.41
N ARG A 118 -12.38 11.01 6.42
CA ARG A 118 -11.51 10.09 5.67
C ARG A 118 -10.09 10.60 5.60
N PHE A 119 -9.16 9.70 5.86
CA PHE A 119 -7.74 9.92 5.60
C PHE A 119 -7.12 8.72 4.90
N GLY A 120 -6.36 8.96 3.84
CA GLY A 120 -5.80 7.88 3.04
C GLY A 120 -4.91 8.34 1.92
N PHE A 121 -4.47 7.40 1.12
CA PHE A 121 -3.76 7.67 -0.12
C PHE A 121 -3.87 6.48 -1.06
N ALA A 122 -3.59 6.72 -2.34
CA ALA A 122 -3.33 5.67 -3.30
C ALA A 122 -1.94 5.80 -3.88
N TYR A 123 -1.28 4.68 -4.15
CA TYR A 123 -0.11 4.64 -5.02
C TYR A 123 -0.37 3.82 -6.27
N GLY A 124 0.34 4.18 -7.33
CA GLY A 124 0.42 3.43 -8.57
C GLY A 124 1.78 2.76 -8.73
N THR A 125 1.80 1.62 -9.40
CA THR A 125 3.02 0.86 -9.68
C THR A 125 3.88 1.51 -10.78
N LEU A 126 5.20 1.53 -10.57
CA LEU A 126 6.22 1.95 -11.54
C LEU A 126 6.92 0.73 -12.18
N PRO A 127 7.73 0.88 -13.24
CA PRO A 127 8.34 -0.25 -13.98
C PRO A 127 9.15 -1.23 -13.13
N GLY A 128 9.72 -0.77 -12.01
CA GLY A 128 10.44 -1.60 -11.04
C GLY A 128 9.55 -2.47 -10.16
N HIS A 129 8.22 -2.38 -10.28
CA HIS A 129 7.26 -3.21 -9.57
C HIS A 129 6.97 -4.51 -10.35
N VAL A 130 6.85 -5.62 -9.62
CA VAL A 130 6.53 -6.94 -10.20
C VAL A 130 5.09 -7.06 -10.74
N GLU A 131 4.22 -6.14 -10.34
CA GLU A 131 2.80 -6.08 -10.70
C GLU A 131 2.53 -4.73 -11.39
N CYS A 132 1.38 -4.64 -12.03
CA CYS A 132 0.88 -3.49 -12.74
C CYS A 132 -0.50 -3.14 -12.17
N GLY A 133 -0.67 -1.97 -11.54
CA GLY A 133 -1.90 -1.60 -10.88
C GLY A 133 -1.82 -0.39 -9.94
N GLU A 134 -2.86 -0.24 -9.12
CA GLU A 134 -3.00 0.80 -8.10
C GLU A 134 -3.55 0.19 -6.81
N GLU A 135 -3.13 0.73 -5.67
CA GLU A 135 -3.58 0.32 -4.36
C GLU A 135 -3.86 1.55 -3.49
N ARG A 136 -5.06 1.58 -2.89
CA ARG A 136 -5.55 2.61 -1.98
C ARG A 136 -5.60 2.06 -0.56
N PHE A 137 -5.11 2.87 0.37
CA PHE A 137 -5.19 2.67 1.81
C PHE A 137 -6.02 3.80 2.41
N LEU A 138 -7.00 3.46 3.23
CA LEU A 138 -7.97 4.44 3.76
C LEU A 138 -8.36 4.10 5.19
N VAL A 139 -8.43 5.12 6.02
CA VAL A 139 -9.08 5.12 7.33
C VAL A 139 -10.33 5.99 7.20
N GLU A 140 -11.46 5.45 7.64
CA GLU A 140 -12.74 6.16 7.64
C GLU A 140 -13.33 6.16 9.06
N TRP A 141 -13.87 7.29 9.49
CA TRP A 141 -14.67 7.39 10.71
C TRP A 141 -16.06 7.90 10.38
N ASP A 142 -17.07 7.04 10.52
CA ASP A 142 -18.46 7.41 10.32
C ASP A 142 -19.03 7.99 11.62
N HIS A 143 -19.34 9.29 11.64
CA HIS A 143 -19.83 9.97 12.84
C HIS A 143 -21.23 9.48 13.26
N LYS A 144 -22.01 8.88 12.35
CA LYS A 144 -23.35 8.38 12.65
C LYS A 144 -23.29 7.04 13.38
N SER A 145 -22.47 6.12 12.92
CA SER A 145 -22.29 4.80 13.56
C SER A 145 -21.20 4.80 14.61
N ASN A 146 -20.40 5.87 14.69
CA ASN A 146 -19.18 6.00 15.46
C ASN A 146 -18.05 5.03 15.06
N GLY A 147 -18.24 4.21 14.02
CA GLY A 147 -17.28 3.18 13.64
C GLY A 147 -16.09 3.73 12.87
N VAL A 148 -14.89 3.24 13.22
CA VAL A 148 -13.63 3.52 12.53
C VAL A 148 -13.21 2.29 11.73
N TRP A 149 -12.91 2.47 10.46
CA TRP A 149 -12.60 1.39 9.53
C TRP A 149 -11.25 1.59 8.87
N TYR A 150 -10.54 0.49 8.65
CA TYR A 150 -9.39 0.44 7.77
C TYR A 150 -9.73 -0.34 6.52
N ASP A 151 -9.41 0.24 5.36
CA ASP A 151 -9.81 -0.22 4.04
C ASP A 151 -8.61 -0.21 3.08
N ILE A 152 -8.39 -1.35 2.43
CA ILE A 152 -7.40 -1.53 1.37
C ILE A 152 -8.14 -1.97 0.11
N LEU A 153 -8.05 -1.17 -0.96
CA LEU A 153 -8.58 -1.51 -2.28
C LEU A 153 -7.44 -1.50 -3.30
N ALA A 154 -7.17 -2.65 -3.91
CA ALA A 154 -6.17 -2.78 -4.95
C ALA A 154 -6.77 -3.36 -6.22
N PHE A 155 -6.30 -2.90 -7.37
CA PHE A 155 -6.44 -3.65 -8.62
C PHE A 155 -5.06 -3.89 -9.21
N SER A 156 -4.78 -5.13 -9.60
CA SER A 156 -3.47 -5.48 -10.15
C SER A 156 -3.53 -6.60 -11.17
N LYS A 157 -2.51 -6.66 -12.02
CA LYS A 157 -2.21 -7.78 -12.90
C LYS A 157 -0.70 -7.97 -12.99
N PRO A 158 -0.23 -9.16 -13.41
CA PRO A 158 1.20 -9.41 -13.52
C PRO A 158 1.84 -8.50 -14.58
N ASN A 159 3.00 -7.92 -14.29
CA ASN A 159 3.67 -6.97 -15.18
C ASN A 159 4.45 -7.64 -16.33
N HIS A 160 4.73 -8.96 -16.22
CA HIS A 160 5.49 -9.71 -17.24
C HIS A 160 4.90 -11.10 -17.49
N PRO A 161 4.81 -11.62 -18.74
CA PRO A 161 4.24 -12.94 -19.02
C PRO A 161 4.86 -14.10 -18.24
N LEU A 162 6.18 -14.06 -17.97
CA LEU A 162 6.89 -15.09 -17.19
C LEU A 162 6.50 -15.12 -15.71
N SER A 163 5.93 -14.04 -15.17
CA SER A 163 5.45 -14.01 -13.76
C SER A 163 4.24 -14.91 -13.52
N ARG A 164 3.60 -15.44 -14.58
CA ARG A 164 2.47 -16.38 -14.49
C ARG A 164 2.83 -17.68 -13.76
N LEU A 165 4.09 -18.13 -13.83
CA LEU A 165 4.53 -19.34 -13.10
C LEU A 165 4.57 -19.13 -11.58
N GLY A 166 4.90 -17.92 -11.14
CA GLY A 166 4.87 -17.52 -9.72
C GLY A 166 3.52 -16.99 -9.25
N TYR A 167 2.54 -16.86 -10.15
CA TYR A 167 1.32 -16.12 -9.88
C TYR A 167 0.50 -16.65 -8.69
N PRO A 168 0.26 -17.98 -8.54
CA PRO A 168 -0.44 -18.48 -7.36
C PRO A 168 0.26 -18.14 -6.04
N PHE A 169 1.59 -18.12 -6.05
CA PHE A 169 2.39 -17.72 -4.89
C PHE A 169 2.26 -16.21 -4.61
N VAL A 170 2.34 -15.37 -5.64
CA VAL A 170 2.12 -13.92 -5.54
C VAL A 170 0.71 -13.62 -4.99
N ARG A 171 -0.33 -14.31 -5.48
CA ARG A 171 -1.70 -14.17 -4.98
C ARG A 171 -1.82 -14.50 -3.49
N ARG A 172 -1.12 -15.53 -3.02
CA ARG A 172 -1.07 -15.85 -1.57
C ARG A 172 -0.39 -14.74 -0.78
N LEU A 173 0.70 -14.17 -1.29
CA LEU A 173 1.37 -13.03 -0.65
C LEU A 173 0.49 -11.78 -0.62
N GLN A 174 -0.26 -11.47 -1.67
CA GLN A 174 -1.20 -10.34 -1.69
C GLN A 174 -2.33 -10.52 -0.66
N LYS A 175 -2.95 -11.70 -0.58
CA LYS A 175 -3.95 -12.00 0.47
C LYS A 175 -3.35 -12.02 1.88
N ARG A 176 -2.09 -12.43 2.02
CA ARG A 176 -1.36 -12.30 3.29
C ARG A 176 -1.12 -10.84 3.64
N PHE A 177 -0.69 -10.02 2.68
CA PHE A 177 -0.44 -8.59 2.88
C PHE A 177 -1.68 -7.89 3.44
N GLY A 178 -2.85 -8.03 2.82
CA GLY A 178 -4.08 -7.41 3.33
C GLY A 178 -4.38 -7.78 4.79
N ARG A 179 -4.26 -9.06 5.15
CA ARG A 179 -4.49 -9.55 6.52
C ARG A 179 -3.45 -9.03 7.52
N ASP A 180 -2.17 -9.13 7.16
CA ASP A 180 -1.07 -8.74 8.05
C ASP A 180 -1.02 -7.22 8.23
N SER A 181 -1.37 -6.46 7.18
CA SER A 181 -1.51 -5.01 7.17
C SER A 181 -2.67 -4.54 8.04
N ALA A 182 -3.85 -5.14 7.90
CA ALA A 182 -4.97 -4.92 8.80
C ALA A 182 -4.61 -5.22 10.27
N SER A 183 -3.91 -6.35 10.51
CA SER A 183 -3.42 -6.69 11.86
C SER A 183 -2.40 -5.68 12.39
N ALA A 184 -1.58 -5.07 11.53
CA ALA A 184 -0.63 -4.04 11.92
C ALA A 184 -1.31 -2.75 12.34
N MET A 185 -2.40 -2.36 11.67
CA MET A 185 -3.21 -1.22 12.05
C MET A 185 -3.90 -1.43 13.41
N ILE A 186 -4.47 -2.61 13.67
CA ILE A 186 -5.01 -2.96 15.00
C ILE A 186 -3.92 -2.82 16.08
N ARG A 187 -2.75 -3.42 15.88
CA ARG A 187 -1.64 -3.32 16.85
C ARG A 187 -1.16 -1.88 17.07
N ALA A 188 -1.28 -1.01 16.06
CA ALA A 188 -0.82 0.36 16.15
C ALA A 188 -1.76 1.23 16.99
N ILE A 189 -3.06 0.94 17.02
CA ILE A 189 -4.03 1.67 17.83
C ILE A 189 -4.07 1.17 19.29
N ASP A 190 -3.77 -0.11 19.54
CA ASP A 190 -3.79 -0.71 20.88
C ASP A 190 -2.59 -0.31 21.76
N ARG A 191 -1.48 0.13 21.16
CA ARG A 191 -0.23 0.46 21.88
C ARG A 191 -0.22 1.88 22.47
N ARG A 192 -1.37 2.37 22.93
CA ARG A 192 -1.50 3.66 23.62
C ARG A 192 -1.36 3.51 25.13
#